data_AF-A0A673KRC9-F1
#
_entry.id   AF-A0A673KRC9-F1
#
_cell.length_a   1.000
_cell.length_b   1.000
_cell.length_c   1.000
_cell.angle_alpha   90.00
_cell.angle_beta   90.00
_cell.angle_gamma   90.00
#
_symmetry.space_group_name_H-M   'P 1'
#
loop_
_entity.id
_entity.type
_entity.pdbx_description
1 polymer ?
#
loop_
_entity_poly.entity_id
_entity_poly.type
_entity_poly.pdbx_seq_one_letter_code
_entity_poly.pdbx_strand_id
1 'polypeptide(L)'
;EKIFNDPIHGHMELHPLLVKIIDTPQFQRLRHIKQLGTKYLVYPGATHTRFEHSLGVAHLAGCLIKSLQEKQPELNITEQDSLCVRIAALCHDMGEEHKHACAYLLRKSLNKSFMKHEKASVDMFHCMRKKNGLDKEMKDYGLNLDEDITFIEELILKGQKDEPVKIDSI
;
A
#
# COMPACT_ATOMS: atom_id res chain seq x y z
N GLU A 1 -19.52 -0.99 -4.25
CA GLU A 1 -18.20 -1.60 -4.52
C GLU A 1 -17.88 -1.54 -6.01
N LYS A 2 -16.61 -1.73 -6.41
CA LYS A 2 -16.20 -1.81 -7.81
C LYS A 2 -15.56 -3.17 -8.09
N ILE A 3 -15.96 -3.80 -9.18
CA ILE A 3 -15.46 -5.11 -9.59
C ILE A 3 -14.25 -4.93 -10.52
N PHE A 4 -13.16 -5.61 -10.20
CA PHE A 4 -11.99 -5.76 -11.05
C PHE A 4 -11.91 -7.20 -11.54
N ASN A 5 -11.60 -7.40 -12.82
CA ASN A 5 -11.37 -8.73 -13.36
C ASN A 5 -9.86 -9.00 -13.41
N ASP A 6 -9.41 -9.98 -12.67
CA ASP A 6 -8.01 -10.36 -12.53
C ASP A 6 -7.79 -11.81 -12.97
N PRO A 7 -6.73 -12.11 -13.76
CA PRO A 7 -6.51 -13.47 -14.27
C PRO A 7 -6.11 -14.48 -13.20
N ILE A 8 -5.70 -14.06 -12.00
CA ILE A 8 -5.30 -14.94 -10.89
C ILE A 8 -6.46 -15.16 -9.93
N HIS A 9 -7.21 -14.10 -9.61
CA HIS A 9 -8.25 -14.11 -8.59
C HIS A 9 -9.69 -14.07 -9.14
N GLY A 10 -9.86 -13.92 -10.45
CA GLY A 10 -11.18 -13.75 -11.07
C GLY A 10 -11.79 -12.39 -10.73
N HIS A 11 -13.04 -12.39 -10.27
CA HIS A 11 -13.73 -11.16 -9.88
C HIS A 11 -13.33 -10.71 -8.47
N MET A 12 -12.65 -9.57 -8.39
CA MET A 12 -12.28 -8.94 -7.12
C MET A 12 -13.18 -7.75 -6.84
N GLU A 13 -13.92 -7.81 -5.72
CA GLU A 13 -14.74 -6.70 -5.22
C GLU A 13 -13.92 -5.81 -4.29
N LEU A 14 -13.73 -4.56 -4.71
CA LEU A 14 -13.01 -3.55 -3.92
C LEU A 14 -13.96 -2.48 -3.39
N HIS A 15 -13.78 -2.18 -2.11
CA HIS A 15 -14.53 -1.15 -1.39
C HIS A 15 -14.33 0.23 -2.04
N PRO A 16 -15.35 1.11 -2.12
CA PRO A 16 -15.23 2.43 -2.74
C PRO A 16 -14.06 3.29 -2.23
N LEU A 17 -13.72 3.19 -0.94
CA LEU A 17 -12.54 3.89 -0.38
C LEU A 17 -11.22 3.40 -1.00
N LEU A 18 -11.06 2.09 -1.23
CA LEU A 18 -9.88 1.55 -1.92
C LEU A 18 -9.82 2.05 -3.36
N VAL A 19 -10.98 2.16 -4.04
CA VAL A 19 -11.05 2.70 -5.40
C VAL A 19 -10.57 4.16 -5.44
N LYS A 20 -10.95 4.98 -4.47
CA LYS A 20 -10.47 6.37 -4.37
C LYS A 20 -8.96 6.45 -4.18
N ILE A 21 -8.36 5.51 -3.44
CA ILE A 21 -6.90 5.38 -3.30
C ILE A 21 -6.27 4.95 -4.62
N ILE A 22 -6.85 3.94 -5.28
CA ILE A 22 -6.39 3.39 -6.56
C ILE A 22 -6.36 4.47 -7.64
N ASP A 23 -7.38 5.32 -7.70
CA ASP A 23 -7.56 6.35 -8.73
C ASP A 23 -6.68 7.60 -8.50
N THR A 24 -5.66 7.53 -7.64
CA THR A 24 -4.67 8.60 -7.43
C THR A 24 -3.44 8.44 -8.34
N PRO A 25 -2.76 9.54 -8.72
CA PRO A 25 -1.52 9.47 -9.50
C PRO A 25 -0.42 8.65 -8.80
N GLN A 26 -0.35 8.71 -7.47
CA GLN A 26 0.65 8.01 -6.67
C GLN A 26 0.50 6.50 -6.80
N PHE A 27 -0.73 6.00 -6.78
CA PHE A 27 -1.01 4.57 -6.94
C PHE A 27 -0.97 4.12 -8.41
N GLN A 28 -1.55 4.90 -9.34
CA GLN A 28 -1.53 4.59 -10.77
C GLN A 28 -0.11 4.46 -11.34
N ARG A 29 0.87 5.13 -10.73
CA ARG A 29 2.30 4.96 -11.06
C ARG A 29 2.76 3.51 -11.05
N LEU A 30 2.20 2.66 -10.18
CA LEU A 30 2.57 1.26 -10.06
C LEU A 30 2.37 0.46 -11.36
N ARG A 31 1.52 0.96 -12.29
CA ARG A 31 1.34 0.36 -13.63
C ARG A 31 2.59 0.40 -14.50
N HIS A 32 3.56 1.22 -14.13
CA HIS A 32 4.80 1.40 -14.89
C HIS A 32 5.99 0.69 -14.24
N ILE A 33 5.79 0.04 -13.09
CA ILE A 33 6.85 -0.63 -12.33
C ILE A 33 6.70 -2.14 -12.48
N LYS A 34 7.66 -2.78 -13.15
CA LYS A 34 7.63 -4.24 -13.36
C LYS A 34 7.84 -4.97 -12.04
N GLN A 35 6.98 -5.94 -11.74
CA GLN A 35 7.07 -6.73 -10.51
C GLN A 35 8.44 -7.39 -10.38
N LEU A 36 8.93 -7.96 -11.49
CA LEU A 36 10.17 -8.72 -11.56
C LEU A 36 11.33 -7.92 -12.19
N GLY A 37 11.26 -6.58 -12.20
CA GLY A 37 12.30 -5.72 -12.75
C GLY A 37 12.63 -6.08 -14.20
N THR A 38 13.91 -6.20 -14.55
CA THR A 38 14.36 -6.53 -15.92
C THR A 38 14.13 -7.97 -16.35
N LYS A 39 13.61 -8.86 -15.48
CA LYS A 39 13.39 -10.28 -15.83
C LYS A 39 12.41 -10.47 -16.98
N TYR A 40 11.55 -9.50 -17.29
CA TYR A 40 10.70 -9.54 -18.49
C TYR A 40 11.48 -9.61 -19.81
N LEU A 41 12.75 -9.19 -19.81
CA LEU A 41 13.65 -9.30 -20.98
C LEU A 41 14.10 -10.74 -21.24
N VAL A 42 14.04 -11.61 -20.23
CA VAL A 42 14.41 -13.03 -20.32
C VAL A 42 13.17 -13.91 -20.35
N TYR A 43 12.14 -13.54 -19.57
CA TYR A 43 10.87 -14.25 -19.47
C TYR A 43 9.75 -13.38 -20.04
N PRO A 44 9.32 -13.59 -21.30
CA PRO A 44 8.37 -12.70 -21.96
C PRO A 44 6.98 -12.67 -21.31
N GLY A 45 6.63 -13.66 -20.49
CA GLY A 45 5.40 -13.66 -19.67
C GLY A 45 5.49 -12.85 -18.37
N ALA A 46 6.68 -12.41 -17.96
CA ALA A 46 6.89 -11.61 -16.74
C ALA A 46 6.57 -10.12 -16.95
N THR A 47 5.47 -9.81 -17.66
CA THR A 47 5.07 -8.43 -17.99
C THR A 47 4.33 -7.72 -16.86
N HIS A 48 3.89 -8.47 -15.85
CA HIS A 48 3.09 -7.97 -14.74
C HIS A 48 3.82 -6.88 -13.94
N THR A 49 3.03 -5.99 -13.38
CA THR A 49 3.42 -4.77 -12.69
C THR A 49 3.00 -4.82 -11.23
N ARG A 50 3.56 -3.91 -10.43
CA ARG A 50 3.21 -3.78 -9.01
C ARG A 50 1.74 -3.40 -8.83
N PHE A 51 1.10 -2.79 -9.82
CA PHE A 51 -0.30 -2.35 -9.73
C PHE A 51 -1.27 -3.52 -9.50
N GLU A 52 -1.30 -4.49 -10.41
CA GLU A 52 -2.20 -5.64 -10.30
C GLU A 52 -1.84 -6.51 -9.09
N HIS A 53 -0.55 -6.59 -8.74
CA HIS A 53 -0.11 -7.25 -7.52
C HIS A 53 -0.73 -6.61 -6.28
N SER A 54 -0.61 -5.28 -6.12
CA SER A 54 -1.21 -4.56 -4.99
C SER A 54 -2.73 -4.72 -4.90
N LEU A 55 -3.44 -4.77 -6.04
CA LEU A 55 -4.87 -5.06 -6.04
C LEU A 55 -5.17 -6.47 -5.50
N GLY A 56 -4.42 -7.48 -5.96
CA GLY A 56 -4.56 -8.86 -5.51
C GLY A 56 -4.27 -9.01 -4.02
N VAL A 57 -3.23 -8.35 -3.50
CA VAL A 57 -2.89 -8.39 -2.08
C VAL A 57 -4.00 -7.76 -1.23
N ALA A 58 -4.57 -6.62 -1.66
CA ALA A 58 -5.72 -6.00 -0.98
C ALA A 58 -6.98 -6.89 -1.00
N HIS A 59 -7.21 -7.60 -2.10
CA HIS A 59 -8.31 -8.56 -2.20
C HIS A 59 -8.13 -9.74 -1.24
N LEU A 60 -6.96 -10.40 -1.27
CA LEU A 60 -6.66 -11.53 -0.39
C LEU A 60 -6.69 -11.14 1.09
N ALA A 61 -6.19 -9.95 1.42
CA ALA A 61 -6.27 -9.41 2.78
C ALA A 61 -7.73 -9.28 3.26
N GLY A 62 -8.62 -8.78 2.39
CA GLY A 62 -10.06 -8.72 2.67
C GLY A 62 -10.69 -10.10 2.84
N CYS A 63 -10.34 -11.07 1.98
CA CYS A 63 -10.83 -12.44 2.11
C CYS A 63 -10.40 -13.09 3.43
N LEU A 64 -9.15 -12.87 3.85
CA LEU A 64 -8.64 -13.39 5.11
C LEU A 64 -9.39 -12.79 6.30
N ILE A 65 -9.51 -11.46 6.36
CA ILE A 65 -10.22 -10.77 7.45
C ILE A 65 -11.67 -11.23 7.53
N LYS A 66 -12.37 -11.31 6.38
CA LYS A 66 -13.74 -11.82 6.33
C LYS A 66 -13.83 -13.24 6.88
N SER A 67 -12.91 -14.12 6.50
CA SER A 67 -12.89 -15.49 7.03
C SER A 67 -12.62 -15.53 8.54
N LEU A 68 -11.85 -14.59 9.11
CA LEU A 68 -11.62 -14.52 10.55
C LEU A 68 -12.87 -14.00 11.27
N GLN A 69 -13.52 -12.96 10.75
CA GLN A 69 -14.80 -12.44 11.26
C GLN A 69 -15.87 -13.54 11.34
N GLU A 70 -15.99 -14.35 10.28
CA GLU A 70 -17.00 -15.41 10.20
C GLU A 70 -16.69 -16.61 11.12
N LYS A 71 -15.41 -16.98 11.24
CA LYS A 71 -15.00 -18.17 12.02
C LYS A 71 -14.77 -17.91 13.50
N GLN A 72 -14.44 -16.67 13.86
CA GLN A 72 -14.06 -16.27 15.20
C GLN A 72 -14.70 -14.92 15.57
N PRO A 73 -16.04 -14.86 15.68
CA PRO A 73 -16.75 -13.63 15.99
C PRO A 73 -16.33 -13.00 17.34
N GLU A 74 -15.79 -13.80 18.25
CA GLU A 74 -15.23 -13.34 19.53
C GLU A 74 -14.03 -12.40 19.39
N LEU A 75 -13.36 -12.37 18.24
CA LEU A 75 -12.29 -11.41 17.95
C LEU A 75 -12.81 -9.98 17.76
N ASN A 76 -14.13 -9.80 17.57
CA ASN A 76 -14.78 -8.49 17.39
C ASN A 76 -14.12 -7.61 16.30
N ILE A 77 -13.63 -8.24 15.22
CA ILE A 77 -12.99 -7.52 14.10
C ILE A 77 -14.05 -6.67 13.38
N THR A 78 -13.85 -5.36 13.39
CA THR A 78 -14.79 -4.39 12.82
C THR A 78 -14.55 -4.18 11.32
N GLU A 79 -15.52 -3.56 10.64
CA GLU A 79 -15.33 -3.14 9.24
C GLU A 79 -14.24 -2.07 9.10
N GLN A 80 -14.03 -1.26 10.14
CA GLN A 80 -12.92 -0.30 10.20
C GLN A 80 -11.57 -1.03 10.19
N ASP A 81 -11.41 -2.07 11.03
CA ASP A 81 -10.19 -2.90 11.04
C ASP A 81 -9.94 -3.55 9.67
N SER A 82 -10.99 -4.10 9.06
CA SER A 82 -10.95 -4.70 7.73
C SER A 82 -10.50 -3.70 6.67
N LEU A 83 -11.02 -2.47 6.68
CA LEU A 83 -10.60 -1.41 5.78
C LEU A 83 -9.14 -1.02 5.98
N CYS A 84 -8.70 -0.86 7.23
CA CYS A 84 -7.30 -0.54 7.55
C CYS A 84 -6.34 -1.60 7.02
N VAL A 85 -6.64 -2.88 7.26
CA VAL A 85 -5.82 -4.00 6.77
C VAL A 85 -5.78 -4.03 5.23
N ARG A 86 -6.91 -3.81 4.56
CA ARG A 86 -6.97 -3.78 3.09
C ARG A 86 -6.23 -2.57 2.51
N ILE A 87 -6.27 -1.41 3.17
CA ILE A 87 -5.53 -0.21 2.75
C ILE A 87 -4.02 -0.44 2.91
N ALA A 88 -3.58 -0.99 4.04
CA ALA A 88 -2.19 -1.34 4.26
C ALA A 88 -1.69 -2.33 3.21
N ALA A 89 -2.46 -3.40 2.96
CA ALA A 89 -2.19 -4.38 1.92
C ALA A 89 -2.11 -3.76 0.52
N LEU A 90 -3.02 -2.84 0.19
CA LEU A 90 -3.00 -2.12 -1.09
C LEU A 90 -1.72 -1.27 -1.21
N CYS A 91 -1.33 -0.58 -0.14
CA CYS A 91 -0.27 0.42 -0.17
C CYS A 91 1.14 -0.14 0.14
N HIS A 92 1.27 -1.42 0.48
CA HIS A 92 2.54 -1.98 1.00
C HIS A 92 3.74 -1.83 0.05
N ASP A 93 3.47 -1.84 -1.26
CA ASP A 93 4.47 -1.77 -2.34
C ASP A 93 4.55 -0.38 -3.00
N MET A 94 3.96 0.66 -2.40
CA MET A 94 3.98 2.02 -2.96
C MET A 94 5.37 2.68 -2.98
N GLY A 95 6.34 2.14 -2.25
CA GLY A 95 7.72 2.59 -2.15
C GLY A 95 8.63 2.02 -3.24
N GLU A 96 8.16 1.07 -4.04
CA GLU A 96 8.99 0.45 -5.07
C GLU A 96 9.39 1.45 -6.15
N GLU A 97 10.65 1.35 -6.58
CA GLU A 97 11.32 2.30 -7.48
C GLU A 97 11.24 3.78 -7.02
N HIS A 98 11.39 4.02 -5.70
CA HIS A 98 11.38 5.35 -5.07
C HIS A 98 12.32 6.39 -5.72
N LYS A 99 13.31 5.97 -6.51
CA LYS A 99 14.22 6.87 -7.23
C LYS A 99 13.49 7.85 -8.14
N HIS A 100 12.35 7.48 -8.73
CA HIS A 100 11.69 8.31 -9.74
C HIS A 100 10.42 9.00 -9.22
N ALA A 101 9.68 8.39 -8.29
CA ALA A 101 8.37 8.89 -7.86
C ALA A 101 8.42 10.14 -6.96
N CYS A 102 9.46 10.25 -6.14
CA CYS A 102 9.69 11.36 -5.23
C CYS A 102 10.87 12.24 -5.67
N ALA A 103 11.21 12.29 -6.96
CA ALA A 103 12.22 13.24 -7.46
C ALA A 103 11.86 14.71 -7.10
N TYR A 104 10.59 15.01 -6.85
CA TYR A 104 10.13 16.32 -6.36
C TYR A 104 10.37 16.54 -4.84
N LEU A 105 10.42 15.49 -4.03
CA LEU A 105 10.68 15.57 -2.58
C LEU A 105 12.16 15.30 -2.23
N LEU A 106 12.89 14.57 -3.08
CA LEU A 106 14.26 14.11 -2.84
C LEU A 106 15.36 14.98 -3.44
N ARG A 107 15.07 16.23 -3.82
CA ARG A 107 16.14 17.18 -4.17
C ARG A 107 17.05 17.53 -2.98
N LYS A 108 16.69 17.13 -1.75
CA LYS A 108 17.46 17.41 -0.53
C LYS A 108 18.20 16.21 0.09
N SER A 109 18.08 15.00 -0.47
CA SER A 109 18.66 13.80 0.16
C SER A 109 19.26 12.81 -0.85
N LEU A 110 20.16 13.30 -1.71
CA LEU A 110 21.02 12.44 -2.52
C LEU A 110 22.12 11.73 -1.71
N ASN A 111 22.10 11.84 -0.38
CA ASN A 111 23.10 11.30 0.54
C ASN A 111 22.52 10.36 1.61
N LYS A 112 21.43 9.65 1.35
CA LYS A 112 20.94 8.63 2.27
C LYS A 112 21.01 7.23 1.65
N SER A 113 21.71 6.37 2.38
CA SER A 113 21.61 4.91 2.45
C SER A 113 20.31 4.36 1.87
N PHE A 114 20.39 3.16 1.26
CA PHE A 114 19.27 2.35 0.79
C PHE A 114 18.05 2.49 1.72
N MET A 115 17.13 3.40 1.37
CA MET A 115 15.85 3.48 2.07
C MET A 115 15.12 2.17 1.79
N LYS A 116 14.72 1.48 2.86
CA LYS A 116 13.83 0.32 2.75
C LYS A 116 12.55 0.75 2.04
N HIS A 117 12.08 -0.08 1.11
CA HIS A 117 10.91 0.25 0.32
C HIS A 117 9.65 0.38 1.20
N GLU A 118 9.59 -0.31 2.33
CA GLU A 118 8.49 -0.19 3.30
C GLU A 118 8.36 1.24 3.85
N LYS A 119 9.48 1.88 4.22
CA LYS A 119 9.47 3.29 4.67
C LYS A 119 9.06 4.22 3.54
N ALA A 120 9.56 3.95 2.34
CA ALA A 120 9.17 4.68 1.14
C ALA A 120 7.68 4.53 0.80
N SER A 121 7.07 3.37 1.08
CA SER A 121 5.63 3.13 0.94
C SER A 121 4.83 3.98 1.91
N VAL A 122 5.25 4.06 3.18
CA VAL A 122 4.62 4.95 4.19
C VAL A 122 4.71 6.42 3.76
N ASP A 123 5.89 6.89 3.37
CA ASP A 123 6.09 8.27 2.91
C ASP A 123 5.20 8.60 1.69
N MET A 124 5.09 7.64 0.75
CA MET A 124 4.24 7.77 -0.43
C MET A 124 2.75 7.77 -0.05
N PHE A 125 2.35 6.93 0.90
CA PHE A 125 0.98 6.88 1.42
C PHE A 125 0.57 8.23 2.03
N HIS A 126 1.43 8.83 2.87
CA HIS A 126 1.18 10.18 3.39
C HIS A 126 1.08 11.26 2.31
N CYS A 127 1.99 11.23 1.33
CA CYS A 127 2.00 12.17 0.23
C CYS A 127 0.70 12.07 -0.60
N MET A 128 0.29 10.84 -0.91
CA MET A 128 -0.96 10.53 -1.61
C MET A 128 -2.18 11.03 -0.82
N ARG A 129 -2.23 10.73 0.47
CA ARG A 129 -3.33 11.12 1.35
C ARG A 129 -3.52 12.64 1.38
N LYS A 130 -2.45 13.39 1.63
CA LYS A 130 -2.47 14.86 1.72
C LYS A 130 -2.79 15.52 0.38
N LYS A 131 -2.18 15.06 -0.73
CA LYS A 131 -2.35 15.70 -2.05
C LYS A 131 -3.72 15.50 -2.67
N ASN A 132 -4.39 14.39 -2.36
CA ASN A 132 -5.68 14.04 -2.96
C ASN A 132 -6.87 14.26 -2.00
N GLY A 133 -6.65 14.82 -0.81
CA GLY A 133 -7.71 15.10 0.15
C GLY A 133 -8.40 13.83 0.70
N LEU A 134 -7.67 12.70 0.76
CA LEU A 134 -8.26 11.41 1.15
C LEU A 134 -8.68 11.35 2.62
N ASP A 135 -8.19 12.25 3.47
CA ASP A 135 -8.57 12.36 4.89
C ASP A 135 -10.07 12.50 5.09
N LYS A 136 -10.70 13.33 4.24
CA LYS A 136 -12.13 13.54 4.29
C LYS A 136 -12.87 12.26 3.94
N GLU A 137 -12.44 11.60 2.87
CA GLU A 137 -13.04 10.35 2.40
C GLU A 137 -12.90 9.23 3.44
N MET A 138 -11.71 9.07 4.03
CA MET A 138 -11.47 8.08 5.08
C MET A 138 -12.40 8.30 6.29
N LYS A 139 -12.57 9.55 6.73
CA LYS A 139 -13.54 9.92 7.77
C LYS A 139 -14.98 9.63 7.37
N ASP A 140 -15.37 9.97 6.13
CA ASP A 140 -16.73 9.75 5.62
C ASP A 140 -17.09 8.24 5.59
N TYR A 141 -16.09 7.36 5.46
CA TYR A 141 -16.23 5.90 5.57
C TYR A 141 -15.98 5.33 6.98
N GLY A 142 -15.87 6.19 8.00
CA GLY A 142 -15.83 5.78 9.41
C GLY A 142 -14.44 5.52 10.01
N LEU A 143 -13.34 5.89 9.33
CA LEU A 143 -12.00 5.74 9.90
C LEU A 143 -11.66 6.87 10.89
N ASN A 144 -11.02 6.50 12.01
CA ASN A 144 -10.39 7.41 12.96
C ASN A 144 -8.95 7.70 12.51
N LEU A 145 -8.71 8.87 11.91
CA LEU A 145 -7.42 9.21 11.31
C LEU A 145 -6.22 9.19 12.27
N ASP A 146 -6.42 9.38 13.57
CA ASP A 146 -5.30 9.41 14.51
C ASP A 146 -4.78 8.00 14.81
N GLU A 147 -5.69 7.04 14.95
CA GLU A 147 -5.39 5.64 15.28
C GLU A 147 -5.17 4.81 14.01
N ASP A 148 -6.08 4.89 13.04
CA ASP A 148 -6.09 4.04 11.86
C ASP A 148 -4.91 4.30 10.92
N ILE A 149 -4.47 5.56 10.82
CA ILE A 149 -3.30 5.89 10.00
C ILE A 149 -2.05 5.27 10.62
N THR A 150 -1.89 5.38 11.93
CA THR A 150 -0.79 4.74 12.67
C THR A 150 -0.82 3.23 12.47
N PHE A 151 -2.01 2.62 12.58
CA PHE A 151 -2.18 1.18 12.37
C PHE A 151 -1.80 0.73 10.95
N ILE A 152 -2.26 1.47 9.92
CA ILE A 152 -1.90 1.20 8.52
C ILE A 152 -0.38 1.28 8.31
N GLU A 153 0.29 2.28 8.89
CA GLU A 153 1.74 2.44 8.81
C GLU A 153 2.48 1.26 9.45
N GLU A 154 2.07 0.84 10.65
CA GLU A 154 2.68 -0.28 11.37
C GLU A 154 2.59 -1.58 10.57
N LEU A 155 1.44 -1.82 9.91
CA LEU A 155 1.24 -2.95 9.02
C LEU A 155 2.17 -2.90 7.79
N ILE A 156 2.32 -1.73 7.15
CA ILE A 156 3.22 -1.56 5.99
C ILE A 156 4.68 -1.76 6.41
N LEU A 157 5.06 -1.27 7.60
CA LEU A 157 6.41 -1.42 8.15
C LEU A 157 6.69 -2.84 8.66
N LYS A 158 5.70 -3.75 8.64
CA LYS A 158 5.82 -5.15 9.10
C LYS A 158 6.33 -5.24 10.55
N GLY A 159 5.96 -4.27 11.39
CA GLY A 159 6.43 -4.19 12.78
C GLY A 159 7.91 -3.82 12.95
N GLN A 160 8.62 -3.39 11.89
CA GLN A 160 9.97 -2.85 12.03
C GLN A 160 9.90 -1.46 12.66
N LYS A 161 10.36 -1.33 13.92
CA LYS A 161 10.63 0.00 14.52
C LYS A 161 11.89 0.56 13.87
N ASP A 162 11.89 1.86 13.55
CA ASP A 162 13.08 2.56 13.08
C ASP A 162 14.23 2.30 14.08
N GLU A 163 15.22 1.48 13.71
CA GLU A 163 16.45 1.39 14.50
C GLU A 163 17.14 2.75 14.46
N PRO A 164 17.60 3.28 15.62
CA PRO A 164 18.37 4.52 15.61
C PRO A 164 19.59 4.31 14.73
N VAL A 165 19.72 5.16 13.70
CA VAL A 165 20.89 5.20 12.82
C VAL A 165 22.13 5.34 13.71
N LYS A 166 22.93 4.27 13.82
CA LYS A 166 24.26 4.37 14.39
C LYS A 166 25.06 5.27 13.47
N ILE A 167 25.29 6.49 13.92
CA ILE A 167 26.30 7.36 13.33
C ILE A 167 27.61 6.78 13.84
N ASP A 168 28.25 5.94 13.05
CA ASP A 168 29.64 5.57 13.31
C ASP A 168 30.46 6.86 13.24
N SER A 169 30.96 7.30 14.39
CA SER A 169 31.88 8.41 14.53
C SER A 169 33.17 8.06 13.76
N ILE A 170 33.43 8.83 12.70
CA ILE A 170 34.74 8.88 12.02
C ILE A 170 35.74 9.58 12.93
#